data_AF-A0A969K0I7-F1
#
_entry.id   AF-A0A969K0I7-F1
#
_cell.length_a   1.000
_cell.length_b   1.000
_cell.length_c   1.000
_cell.angle_alpha   90.00
_cell.angle_beta   90.00
_cell.angle_gamma   90.00
#
_symmetry.space_group_name_H-M   'P 1'
#
loop_
_entity.id
_entity.type
_entity.pdbx_description
1 polymer ?
#
loop_
_entity_poly.entity_id
_entity_poly.type
_entity_poly.pdbx_seq_one_letter_code
_entity_poly.pdbx_strand_id
1 'polypeptide(L)'
;MMRVWATAVLPTLKIRPKTIPFLRGSSKQRCRMTELVEVKGNMHMHTPYSDGEKWHAEIANAAIEAGLDYIIVTDHNIWVDGVEGYYENSDGRVLLLAGEEVHHVRREPQASHLLVYGANVSFPPVRRNRKS
;
A
#
# COMPACT_ATOMS: atom_id res chain seq x y z
N MET A 1 -29.01 8.53 -57.26
CA MET A 1 -28.85 9.75 -56.44
C MET A 1 -28.05 9.39 -55.19
N MET A 2 -26.87 10.02 -55.07
CA MET A 2 -26.00 10.27 -53.91
C MET A 2 -25.56 9.14 -52.95
N ARG A 3 -24.27 8.79 -53.07
CA ARG A 3 -23.40 8.28 -52.01
C ARG A 3 -22.93 9.45 -51.13
N VAL A 4 -22.74 9.24 -49.83
CA VAL A 4 -21.74 9.96 -49.03
C VAL A 4 -21.36 9.16 -47.78
N TRP A 5 -20.06 9.01 -47.59
CA TRP A 5 -19.37 8.57 -46.38
C TRP A 5 -19.12 9.80 -45.50
N ALA A 6 -19.17 9.65 -44.18
CA ALA A 6 -18.69 10.68 -43.26
C ALA A 6 -17.71 10.07 -42.25
N THR A 7 -16.42 10.36 -42.48
CA THR A 7 -15.34 10.20 -41.51
C THR A 7 -15.12 11.56 -40.87
N ALA A 8 -15.27 11.68 -39.55
CA ALA A 8 -14.94 12.90 -38.81
C ALA A 8 -13.63 12.69 -38.05
N VAL A 9 -12.62 13.49 -38.40
CA VAL A 9 -11.34 13.60 -37.69
C VAL A 9 -11.43 14.82 -36.78
N LEU A 10 -11.24 14.64 -35.48
CA LEU A 10 -11.17 15.74 -34.50
C LEU A 10 -9.77 16.38 -34.54
N PRO A 11 -9.65 17.72 -34.50
CA PRO A 11 -8.36 18.40 -34.45
C PRO A 11 -7.75 18.32 -33.03
N THR A 12 -6.46 18.03 -32.98
CA THR A 12 -5.64 18.04 -31.75
C THR A 12 -5.32 19.48 -31.32
N LEU A 13 -5.71 19.84 -30.10
CA LEU A 13 -5.40 21.13 -29.48
C LEU A 13 -3.93 21.14 -28.99
N LYS A 14 -3.05 21.87 -29.68
CA LYS A 14 -1.67 22.12 -29.24
C LYS A 14 -1.64 23.25 -28.20
N ILE A 15 -1.46 22.91 -26.93
CA ILE A 15 -1.19 23.88 -25.86
C ILE A 15 0.30 24.27 -25.93
N ARG A 16 0.59 25.57 -26.16
CA ARG A 16 1.94 26.13 -26.06
C ARG A 16 2.19 26.60 -24.62
N PRO A 17 3.32 26.27 -23.97
CA PRO A 17 3.63 26.81 -22.66
C PRO A 17 3.98 28.30 -22.77
N LYS A 18 3.37 29.13 -21.93
CA LYS A 18 3.76 30.53 -21.74
C LYS A 18 5.08 30.58 -20.96
N THR A 19 6.13 31.11 -21.57
CA THR A 19 7.39 31.41 -20.90
C THR A 19 7.19 32.56 -19.90
N ILE A 20 7.40 32.27 -18.61
CA ILE A 20 7.44 33.26 -17.53
C ILE A 20 8.90 33.68 -17.34
N PRO A 21 9.25 34.98 -17.36
CA PRO A 21 10.64 35.40 -17.18
C PRO A 21 11.08 35.15 -15.74
N PHE A 22 12.06 34.25 -15.58
CA PHE A 22 12.69 33.90 -14.31
C PHE A 22 13.70 34.99 -13.90
N LEU A 23 13.34 35.77 -12.87
CA LEU A 23 14.25 36.72 -12.22
C LEU A 23 15.37 35.95 -11.51
N ARG A 24 16.63 36.28 -11.84
CA ARG A 24 17.82 35.72 -11.18
C ARG A 24 17.87 36.20 -9.73
N GLY A 25 17.78 35.25 -8.80
CA GLY A 25 18.02 35.44 -7.37
C GLY A 25 19.01 34.40 -6.85
N SER A 26 20.03 34.91 -6.17
CA SER A 26 21.19 34.25 -5.58
C SER A 26 20.92 33.01 -4.71
N SER A 27 21.81 32.01 -4.84
CA SER A 27 22.19 30.97 -3.87
C SER A 27 21.08 30.31 -3.04
N LYS A 28 20.52 29.21 -3.55
CA LYS A 28 19.91 28.17 -2.70
C LYS A 28 20.57 26.83 -3.02
N GLN A 29 21.26 26.29 -2.03
CA GLN A 29 21.76 24.93 -2.01
C GLN A 29 20.62 23.99 -2.38
N ARG A 30 20.71 23.39 -3.58
CA ARG A 30 19.70 22.49 -4.10
C ARG A 30 19.72 21.26 -3.19
N CYS A 31 18.68 21.06 -2.39
CA CYS A 31 18.46 19.78 -1.71
C CYS A 31 18.60 18.71 -2.79
N ARG A 32 19.58 17.79 -2.66
CA ARG A 32 19.70 16.67 -3.59
C ARG A 32 18.39 15.91 -3.45
N MET A 33 17.54 16.00 -4.47
CA MET A 33 16.42 15.09 -4.61
C MET A 33 17.06 13.71 -4.65
N THR A 34 16.88 12.93 -3.58
CA THR A 34 17.27 11.53 -3.55
C THR A 34 16.62 10.84 -4.74
N GLU A 35 17.30 9.87 -5.34
CA GLU A 35 16.68 9.06 -6.38
C GLU A 35 15.38 8.46 -5.84
N LEU A 36 14.30 8.56 -6.63
CA LEU A 36 13.04 7.95 -6.28
C LEU A 36 13.19 6.44 -6.49
N VAL A 37 13.00 5.68 -5.42
CA VAL A 37 13.03 4.22 -5.46
C VAL A 37 11.59 3.72 -5.50
N GLU A 38 11.28 2.88 -6.48
CA GLU A 38 10.03 2.11 -6.51
C GLU A 38 10.19 0.85 -5.67
N VAL A 39 9.20 0.55 -4.84
CA VAL A 39 9.16 -0.61 -3.96
C VAL A 39 7.79 -1.26 -4.09
N LYS A 40 7.76 -2.57 -4.33
CA LYS A 40 6.55 -3.37 -4.52
C LYS A 40 6.26 -4.17 -3.26
N GLY A 41 5.02 -4.15 -2.79
CA GLY A 41 4.66 -4.95 -1.63
C GLY A 41 3.17 -5.20 -1.50
N ASN A 42 2.83 -6.12 -0.61
CA ASN A 42 1.45 -6.39 -0.21
C ASN A 42 1.26 -6.00 1.26
N MET A 43 0.33 -5.08 1.51
CA MET A 43 0.14 -4.46 2.82
C MET A 43 -1.00 -5.08 3.65
N HIS A 44 -1.70 -6.08 3.12
CA HIS A 44 -2.87 -6.66 3.78
C HIS A 44 -2.97 -8.14 3.48
N MET A 45 -2.73 -8.96 4.50
CA MET A 45 -2.90 -10.40 4.47
C MET A 45 -3.08 -10.96 5.87
N HIS A 46 -3.64 -12.16 5.94
CA HIS A 46 -3.96 -12.83 7.19
C HIS A 46 -3.16 -14.11 7.32
N THR A 47 -2.96 -14.54 8.56
CA THR A 47 -2.41 -15.85 8.90
C THR A 47 -3.48 -16.68 9.62
N PRO A 48 -3.22 -17.97 9.91
CA PRO A 48 -4.13 -18.78 10.71
C PRO A 48 -4.35 -18.27 12.14
N TYR A 49 -3.65 -17.22 12.59
CA TYR A 49 -3.99 -16.55 13.85
C TYR A 49 -5.36 -15.86 13.79
N SER A 50 -5.82 -15.42 12.62
CA SER A 50 -7.18 -14.92 12.41
C SER A 50 -7.97 -15.78 11.43
N ASP A 51 -7.83 -15.53 10.12
CA ASP A 51 -8.59 -16.19 9.06
C ASP A 51 -7.78 -16.49 7.78
N GLY A 52 -6.45 -16.40 7.86
CA GLY A 52 -5.56 -16.79 6.77
C GLY A 52 -5.20 -18.27 6.76
N GLU A 53 -4.60 -18.74 5.66
CA GLU A 53 -4.29 -20.16 5.44
C GLU A 53 -2.81 -20.52 5.62
N LYS A 54 -1.90 -19.53 5.60
CA LYS A 54 -0.44 -19.75 5.57
C LYS A 54 0.26 -19.03 6.72
N TRP A 55 1.32 -19.64 7.26
CA TRP A 55 2.14 -19.02 8.30
C TRP A 55 3.13 -18.01 7.70
N HIS A 56 3.62 -17.08 8.54
CA HIS A 56 4.55 -16.00 8.19
C HIS A 56 5.70 -16.44 7.24
N ALA A 57 6.37 -17.56 7.54
CA ALA A 57 7.46 -18.06 6.71
C ALA A 57 7.01 -18.54 5.31
N GLU A 58 5.83 -19.18 5.23
CA GLU A 58 5.26 -19.64 3.96
C GLU A 58 4.78 -18.47 3.10
N ILE A 59 4.21 -17.45 3.74
CA ILE A 59 3.84 -16.19 3.09
C ILE A 59 5.09 -15.48 2.58
N ALA A 60 6.16 -15.42 3.37
CA ALA A 60 7.41 -14.80 2.96
C ALA A 60 8.03 -15.51 1.75
N ASN A 61 8.04 -16.85 1.74
CA ASN A 61 8.49 -17.61 0.56
C ASN A 61 7.65 -17.30 -0.69
N ALA A 62 6.33 -17.29 -0.57
CA ALA A 62 5.46 -16.93 -1.68
C ALA A 62 5.67 -15.48 -2.16
N ALA A 63 6.01 -14.55 -1.26
CA ALA A 63 6.32 -13.17 -1.60
C ALA A 63 7.66 -13.04 -2.34
N ILE A 64 8.66 -13.84 -1.96
CA ILE A 64 9.94 -13.94 -2.69
C ILE A 64 9.70 -14.49 -4.10
N GLU A 65 8.94 -15.58 -4.23
CA GLU A 65 8.55 -16.16 -5.53
C GLU A 65 7.81 -15.15 -6.41
N ALA A 66 6.98 -14.29 -5.82
CA ALA A 66 6.26 -13.22 -6.50
C ALA A 66 7.13 -11.98 -6.80
N GLY A 67 8.37 -11.92 -6.30
CA GLY A 67 9.27 -10.79 -6.49
C GLY A 67 8.81 -9.50 -5.79
N LEU A 68 8.24 -9.62 -4.58
CA LEU A 68 7.89 -8.49 -3.71
C LEU A 68 9.08 -8.08 -2.84
N ASP A 69 9.19 -6.78 -2.56
CA ASP A 69 10.23 -6.22 -1.70
C ASP A 69 9.83 -6.27 -0.22
N TYR A 70 8.52 -6.15 0.06
CA TYR A 70 7.97 -6.21 1.41
C TYR A 70 6.54 -6.76 1.46
N ILE A 71 6.17 -7.25 2.64
CA ILE A 71 4.81 -7.68 2.99
C ILE A 71 4.45 -7.22 4.40
N ILE A 72 3.16 -6.97 4.64
CA ILE A 72 2.63 -6.65 5.96
C ILE A 72 1.45 -7.58 6.28
N VAL A 73 1.62 -8.39 7.33
CA VAL A 73 0.58 -9.26 7.86
C VAL A 73 -0.29 -8.44 8.82
N THR A 74 -1.61 -8.53 8.67
CA THR A 74 -2.59 -7.71 9.41
C THR A 74 -3.72 -8.58 9.94
N ASP A 75 -3.40 -9.48 10.87
CA ASP A 75 -4.40 -10.35 11.49
C ASP A 75 -5.49 -9.55 12.23
N HIS A 76 -6.71 -10.09 12.24
CA HIS A 76 -7.87 -9.43 12.84
C HIS A 76 -7.76 -9.30 14.36
N ASN A 77 -7.65 -8.06 14.84
CA ASN A 77 -7.55 -7.74 16.27
C ASN A 77 -6.45 -8.51 17.02
N ILE A 78 -5.41 -8.93 16.29
CA ILE A 78 -4.27 -9.67 16.80
C ILE A 78 -3.02 -9.00 16.27
N TRP A 79 -2.15 -8.58 17.18
CA TRP A 79 -0.79 -8.18 16.85
C TRP A 79 0.17 -9.28 17.27
N VAL A 80 0.99 -9.76 16.34
CA VAL A 80 1.97 -10.83 16.57
C VAL A 80 3.35 -10.20 16.67
N ASP A 81 4.00 -10.34 17.83
CA ASP A 81 5.37 -9.88 18.06
C ASP A 81 6.40 -10.96 17.66
N GLY A 82 7.61 -10.53 17.32
CA GLY A 82 8.75 -11.42 17.05
C GLY A 82 8.78 -12.08 15.66
N VAL A 83 7.85 -11.72 14.77
CA VAL A 83 7.79 -12.23 13.38
C VAL A 83 8.34 -11.23 12.35
N GLU A 84 8.56 -9.98 12.74
CA GLU A 84 9.08 -8.96 11.83
C GLU A 84 10.56 -9.21 11.49
N GLY A 85 10.94 -8.93 10.25
CA GLY A 85 12.32 -9.03 9.81
C GLY A 85 12.47 -9.40 8.34
N TYR A 86 13.72 -9.57 7.92
CA TYR A 86 14.03 -10.08 6.59
C TYR A 86 13.94 -11.60 6.59
N TYR A 87 13.16 -12.11 5.64
CA TYR A 87 13.10 -13.52 5.30
C TYR A 87 13.86 -13.71 3.99
N GLU A 88 14.74 -14.70 3.95
CA GLU A 88 15.64 -14.93 2.82
C GLU A 88 15.65 -16.41 2.45
N ASN A 89 15.72 -16.69 1.15
CA ASN A 89 15.94 -18.03 0.60
C ASN A 89 16.88 -17.94 -0.62
N SER A 90 17.00 -19.01 -1.41
CA SER A 90 17.89 -19.04 -2.59
C SER A 90 17.52 -18.04 -3.68
N ASP A 91 16.25 -17.63 -3.74
CA ASP A 91 15.69 -16.87 -4.86
C ASP A 91 15.62 -15.37 -4.55
N GLY A 92 15.75 -14.99 -3.28
CA GLY A 92 15.80 -13.59 -2.87
C GLY A 92 15.47 -13.38 -1.40
N ARG A 93 15.04 -12.16 -1.09
CA ARG A 93 14.63 -11.74 0.24
C ARG A 93 13.42 -10.83 0.20
N VAL A 94 12.64 -10.85 1.27
CA VAL A 94 11.49 -9.97 1.47
C VAL A 94 11.50 -9.44 2.91
N LEU A 95 11.09 -8.20 3.11
CA LEU A 95 10.83 -7.65 4.43
C LEU A 95 9.42 -8.02 4.88
N LEU A 96 9.27 -8.73 6.01
CA LEU A 96 7.99 -8.97 6.64
C LEU A 96 7.81 -8.01 7.81
N LEU A 97 6.66 -7.33 7.84
CA LEU A 97 6.20 -6.51 8.96
C LEU A 97 4.88 -7.05 9.52
N ALA A 98 4.59 -6.76 10.78
CA ALA A 98 3.37 -7.15 11.47
C ALA A 98 2.57 -5.91 11.86
N GLY A 99 1.36 -5.82 11.32
CA GLY A 99 0.33 -4.86 11.71
C GLY A 99 -0.86 -5.56 12.36
N GLU A 100 -1.88 -4.77 12.67
CA GLU A 100 -3.17 -5.26 13.15
C GLU A 100 -4.27 -4.71 12.25
N GLU A 101 -5.21 -5.56 11.83
CA GLU A 101 -6.47 -5.09 11.27
C GLU A 101 -7.52 -4.99 12.37
N VAL A 102 -7.75 -3.75 12.82
CA VAL A 102 -8.72 -3.46 13.87
C VAL A 102 -10.09 -3.27 13.23
N HIS A 103 -11.07 -4.08 13.62
CA HIS A 103 -12.46 -3.87 13.22
C HIS A 103 -13.44 -4.03 14.38
N HIS A 104 -14.71 -3.68 14.14
CA HIS A 104 -15.76 -3.77 15.16
C HIS A 104 -16.42 -5.17 15.14
N VAL A 105 -15.93 -6.09 15.98
CA VAL A 105 -16.34 -7.52 16.01
C VAL A 105 -17.83 -7.80 16.23
N ARG A 106 -18.64 -6.82 16.66
CA ARG A 106 -20.10 -6.97 16.90
C ARG A 106 -21.00 -6.14 15.97
N ARG A 107 -20.45 -5.58 14.89
CA ARG A 107 -21.23 -4.73 13.97
C ARG A 107 -21.81 -5.61 12.85
N GLU A 108 -23.11 -5.47 12.60
CA GLU A 108 -23.79 -6.09 11.47
C GLU A 108 -24.45 -5.01 10.59
N PRO A 109 -24.12 -4.92 9.28
CA PRO A 109 -23.08 -5.68 8.61
C PRO A 109 -21.68 -5.29 9.11
N GLN A 110 -20.72 -6.23 9.05
CA GLN A 110 -19.31 -5.93 9.27
C GLN A 110 -18.91 -4.72 8.43
N ALA A 111 -18.40 -3.68 9.09
CA ALA A 111 -17.82 -2.53 8.43
C ALA A 111 -17.01 -1.71 9.43
N SER A 112 -16.05 -0.94 8.89
CA SER A 112 -14.93 -0.29 9.59
C SER A 112 -13.77 -1.25 9.83
N HIS A 113 -12.91 -1.39 8.83
CA HIS A 113 -11.62 -2.05 8.90
C HIS A 113 -10.54 -0.96 8.91
N LEU A 114 -9.68 -0.97 9.92
CA LEU A 114 -8.57 -0.04 10.06
C LEU A 114 -7.28 -0.84 10.13
N LEU A 115 -6.38 -0.61 9.18
CA LEU A 115 -5.04 -1.16 9.21
C LEU A 115 -4.14 -0.27 10.06
N VAL A 116 -3.49 -0.89 11.04
CA VAL A 116 -2.59 -0.21 11.98
C VAL A 116 -1.20 -0.83 11.86
N TYR A 117 -0.20 0.02 11.59
CA TYR A 117 1.20 -0.37 11.45
C TYR A 117 2.07 0.41 12.44
N GLY A 118 3.15 -0.21 12.92
CA GLY A 118 4.19 0.48 13.70
C GLY A 118 3.73 1.01 15.06
N ALA A 119 2.62 0.49 15.60
CA ALA A 119 2.10 0.91 16.90
C ALA A 119 2.87 0.33 18.09
N ASN A 120 3.60 -0.78 17.89
CA ASN A 120 4.33 -1.53 18.93
C ASN A 120 3.47 -1.99 20.11
N VAL A 121 2.14 -1.92 19.98
CA VAL A 121 1.12 -2.37 20.93
C VAL A 121 -0.14 -2.76 20.16
N SER A 122 -0.90 -3.73 20.67
CA SER A 122 -2.20 -4.10 20.11
C SER A 122 -3.31 -3.14 20.56
N PHE A 123 -4.31 -2.92 19.70
CA PHE A 123 -5.45 -2.08 20.01
C PHE A 123 -6.68 -2.89 20.44
N PRO A 124 -7.48 -2.38 21.39
CA PRO A 124 -8.78 -2.96 21.65
C PRO A 124 -9.68 -2.81 20.41
N PRO A 125 -10.62 -3.76 20.17
CA PRO A 125 -11.60 -3.63 19.09
C PRO A 125 -12.33 -2.30 19.16
N VAL A 126 -12.61 -1.70 17.99
CA VAL A 126 -13.37 -0.44 17.91
C VAL A 126 -14.68 -0.63 18.68
N ARG A 127 -14.97 0.26 19.64
CA ARG A 127 -16.22 0.26 20.41
C ARG A 127 -17.22 1.25 19.82
N ARG A 128 -18.49 0.86 19.77
CA ARG A 128 -19.61 1.71 19.34
C ARG A 128 -19.58 3.07 20.03
N ASN A 129 -19.72 4.13 19.24
CA ASN A 129 -19.97 5.48 19.74
C ASN A 129 -21.30 5.47 20.51
N ARG A 130 -21.28 5.76 21.83
CA ARG A 130 -22.51 5.99 22.60
C ARG A 130 -23.13 7.29 22.05
N LYS A 131 -24.09 7.18 21.13
CA LYS A 131 -25.04 8.28 20.93
C LYS A 131 -25.83 8.40 22.24
N SER A 132 -25.61 9.50 22.95
CA SER A 132 -26.48 10.03 24.00
C SER A 132 -27.85 10.38 23.45
#